data_AF-A0A7X7SQD4-F1
#
_entry.id   AF-A0A7X7SQD4-F1
#
_cell.length_a   1.000
_cell.length_b   1.000
_cell.length_c   1.000
_cell.angle_alpha   90.00
_cell.angle_beta   90.00
_cell.angle_gamma   90.00
#
_symmetry.space_group_name_H-M   'P 1'
#
loop_
_entity.id
_entity.type
_entity.pdbx_description
1 polymer ?
#
loop_
_entity_poly.entity_id
_entity_poly.type
_entity_poly.pdbx_seq_one_letter_code
_entity_poly.pdbx_strand_id
1 'polypeptide(L)' 'MKLETLSIHVGRDVEPSAGDVAPAIHLSTTFERAADGSFSR' A
#
# COMPACT_ATOMS: atom_id res chain seq x y z
N MET A 1 -6.67 17.48 11.88
CA MET A 1 -6.79 17.76 10.43
C MET A 1 -8.24 18.07 10.11
N LYS A 2 -8.53 18.94 9.13
CA LYS A 2 -9.91 19.22 8.71
C LYS A 2 -10.46 18.10 7.81
N LEU A 3 -11.78 18.05 7.59
CA LEU A 3 -12.41 17.00 6.81
C LEU A 3 -11.84 16.92 5.38
N GLU A 4 -11.58 18.06 4.74
CA GLU A 4 -11.04 18.12 3.38
C GLU A 4 -9.66 17.48 3.31
N THR A 5 -8.83 17.68 4.34
CA THR A 5 -7.51 17.05 4.43
C THR A 5 -7.64 15.54 4.63
N LEU A 6 -8.56 15.09 5.48
CA LEU A 6 -8.76 13.66 5.71
C LEU A 6 -9.28 12.96 4.44
N SER A 7 -10.25 13.53 3.74
CA SER A 7 -10.81 12.95 2.51
C SER A 7 -9.78 12.75 1.40
N ILE A 8 -8.71 13.56 1.39
CA ILE A 8 -7.66 13.48 0.36
C ILE A 8 -6.48 12.61 0.82
N HIS A 9 -6.22 12.49 2.11
CA HIS A 9 -4.98 11.87 2.63
C HIS A 9 -5.19 10.59 3.44
N VAL A 10 -6.41 10.24 3.81
CA VAL A 10 -6.66 8.99 4.55
C VAL A 10 -6.36 7.78 3.67
N GLY A 11 -5.70 6.76 4.23
CA GLY A 11 -5.39 5.51 3.53
C GLY A 11 -4.29 5.61 2.48
N ARG A 12 -3.59 6.75 2.36
CA ARG A 12 -2.36 6.87 1.56
C ARG A 12 -1.19 7.23 2.47
N ASP A 13 -0.38 6.23 2.79
CA ASP A 13 0.97 6.47 3.28
C ASP A 13 1.90 6.56 2.08
N VAL A 14 2.98 7.34 2.23
CA VAL A 14 4.02 7.40 1.20
C VAL A 14 4.72 6.06 1.16
N GLU A 15 4.73 5.40 0.01
CA GLU A 15 5.39 4.11 -0.17
C GLU A 15 6.89 4.26 0.10
N PRO A 16 7.46 3.58 1.11
CA PRO A 16 8.85 3.77 1.51
C PRO A 16 9.87 3.34 0.45
N SER A 17 9.51 2.43 -0.46
CA SER A 17 10.43 1.93 -1.49
C SER A 17 10.53 2.85 -2.72
N ALA A 18 9.41 3.39 -3.19
CA ALA A 18 9.32 4.15 -4.44
C ALA A 18 9.00 5.65 -4.26
N GLY A 19 8.45 6.05 -3.09
CA GLY A 19 8.06 7.42 -2.80
C GLY A 19 6.71 7.83 -3.42
N ASP A 20 5.82 6.87 -3.68
CA ASP A 20 4.57 7.13 -4.37
C ASP A 20 3.66 8.04 -3.56
N VAL A 21 3.17 9.11 -4.20
CA VAL A 21 2.22 10.07 -3.61
C VAL A 21 0.78 9.56 -3.65
N ALA A 22 0.48 8.70 -4.64
CA ALA A 22 -0.76 7.97 -4.78
C ALA A 22 -0.44 6.47 -4.78
N PRO A 23 -1.17 5.63 -4.03
CA PRO A 23 -0.85 4.21 -3.92
C PRO A 23 -0.96 3.50 -5.27
N ALA A 24 -0.06 2.55 -5.51
CA ALA A 24 -0.11 1.70 -6.69
C ALA A 24 -1.38 0.82 -6.71
N ILE A 25 -1.88 0.53 -7.91
CA ILE A 25 -2.98 -0.40 -8.10
C ILE A 25 -2.42 -1.80 -8.31
N HIS A 26 -2.48 -2.64 -7.28
CA HIS A 26 -2.03 -4.03 -7.35
C HIS A 26 -3.12 -4.91 -7.98
N LEU A 27 -3.03 -5.12 -9.30
CA LEU A 27 -3.94 -5.99 -10.05
C LEU A 27 -3.55 -7.48 -10.00
N SER A 28 -2.41 -7.79 -9.38
CA SER A 28 -1.94 -9.16 -9.21
C SER A 28 -2.97 -10.00 -8.48
N THR A 29 -3.22 -11.19 -9.00
CA THR A 29 -4.10 -12.18 -8.37
C THR A 29 -3.32 -13.23 -7.57
N THR A 30 -1.98 -13.19 -7.62
CA THR A 30 -1.07 -14.06 -6.87
C THR A 30 0.02 -13.23 -6.18
N PHE A 31 0.49 -13.76 -5.05
CA PHE A 31 1.57 -13.16 -4.24
C PHE A 31 2.58 -14.25 -3.86
N GLU A 32 3.85 -13.88 -3.80
CA GLU A 32 4.93 -14.79 -3.39
C GLU A 32 4.76 -15.22 -1.91
N ARG A 33 5.08 -16.48 -1.63
CA ARG A 33 5.12 -17.03 -0.27
C ARG A 33 6.55 -17.03 0.25
N ALA A 34 6.69 -16.99 1.56
CA ALA A 34 7.97 -17.26 2.20
C ALA A 34 8.45 -18.69 1.86
N ALA A 35 9.75 -18.94 2.03
CA ALA A 35 10.37 -20.23 1.68
C ALA A 35 9.75 -21.44 2.41
N ASP A 36 9.17 -21.23 3.59
CA ASP A 36 8.44 -22.24 4.38
C ASP A 36 6.95 -22.36 4.00
N GLY A 37 6.50 -21.60 3.01
CA GLY A 37 5.12 -21.54 2.54
C GLY A 37 4.21 -20.59 3.33
N SER A 38 4.70 -19.90 4.35
CA SER A 38 3.92 -18.87 5.05
C SER A 38 3.65 -17.64 4.17
N PHE A 39 2.67 -16.82 4.55
CA PHE A 39 2.39 -15.56 3.87
C PHE A 39 3.39 -14.49 4.33
N SER A 40 4.00 -13.76 3.38
CA SER A 40 4.78 -12.56 3.71
C SER A 40 3.86 -11.50 4.33
N ARG A 41 4.34 -10.83 5.39
CA ARG A 41 3.65 -9.75 6.10
C ARG A 41 3.73 -8.44 5.33
#